data_AF-A0A1C5YP80-F1
#
_entry.id   AF-A0A1C5YP80-F1
#
_cell.length_a   1.000
_cell.length_b   1.000
_cell.length_c   1.000
_cell.angle_alpha   90.00
_cell.angle_beta   90.00
_cell.angle_gamma   90.00
#
_symmetry.space_group_name_H-M   'P 1'
#
loop_
_entity.id
_entity.type
_entity.pdbx_description
1 polymer ?
#
loop_
_entity_poly.entity_id
_entity_poly.type
_entity_poly.pdbx_seq_one_letter_code
_entity_poly.pdbx_strand_id
1 'polypeptide(L)'
;MKTTGKTIITLLFIMLFCGTSYAENINRPESDNYINGVTALNNGDIETAYKLLNEEIECNPENGYAHCYMSLICNACNDIVLAMKAANSSIELIPENDKEYRSFAYYTRSILWGNLKKWDNAICDINKSIELNPNDAESFKTRAEMYMNTKHYEEAIDDLNKVLTLDKNADVTDLMMKLIESVPTDELAEKVTNVMGLMSLK
;
A
#
# COMPACT_ATOMS: atom_id res chain seq x y z
N MET A 1 22.56 -12.37 -0.20
CA MET A 1 21.59 -12.04 -1.26
C MET A 1 21.93 -10.65 -1.81
N LYS A 2 22.19 -10.50 -3.11
CA LYS A 2 22.38 -9.18 -3.72
C LYS A 2 21.00 -8.60 -4.00
N THR A 3 20.56 -7.65 -3.19
CA THR A 3 19.34 -6.88 -3.41
C THR A 3 19.56 -5.93 -4.59
N THR A 4 18.81 -6.14 -5.67
CA THR A 4 18.68 -5.16 -6.76
C THR A 4 17.90 -3.97 -6.21
N GLY A 5 18.64 -2.93 -5.81
CA GLY A 5 18.15 -1.74 -5.13
C GLY A 5 17.40 -0.75 -6.03
N LYS A 6 16.21 -1.12 -6.50
CA LYS A 6 15.19 -0.16 -6.96
C LYS A 6 13.83 -0.66 -6.46
N THR A 7 13.02 0.25 -5.90
CA THR A 7 11.61 0.07 -5.48
C THR A 7 11.28 -0.16 -3.99
N ILE A 8 12.21 -0.05 -3.03
CA ILE A 8 11.82 0.00 -1.58
C ILE A 8 11.71 1.44 -1.05
N ILE A 9 12.24 2.43 -1.77
CA ILE A 9 12.25 3.83 -1.33
C ILE A 9 11.05 4.59 -1.91
N THR A 10 9.84 4.23 -1.51
CA THR A 10 8.71 5.18 -1.39
C THR A 10 7.64 4.63 -0.42
N LEU A 11 8.04 4.14 0.76
CA LEU A 11 7.16 4.05 1.93
C LEU A 11 7.47 5.23 2.85
N LEU A 12 7.22 6.44 2.35
CA LEU A 12 7.38 7.70 3.08
C LEU A 12 5.99 8.28 3.30
N PHE A 13 5.36 7.95 4.43
CA PHE A 13 5.24 8.87 5.57
C PHE A 13 4.24 8.33 6.61
N ILE A 14 4.75 8.16 7.83
CA ILE A 14 4.02 8.13 9.12
C ILE A 14 3.21 6.86 9.43
N MET A 15 3.91 5.80 9.86
CA MET A 15 3.42 4.94 10.96
C MET A 15 4.21 5.17 12.26
N LEU A 16 4.74 6.39 12.41
CA LEU A 16 5.41 6.89 13.60
C LEU A 16 4.62 8.08 14.15
N PHE A 17 3.44 7.81 14.71
CA PHE A 17 2.97 8.54 15.87
C PHE A 17 2.67 7.54 16.98
N CYS A 18 3.71 7.24 17.74
CA CYS A 18 3.53 7.06 19.17
C CYS A 18 3.02 8.41 19.69
N GLY A 19 1.71 8.52 19.97
CA GLY A 19 1.11 9.72 20.55
C GLY A 19 -0.14 10.26 19.85
N THR A 20 -1.30 9.80 20.33
CA THR A 20 -2.60 10.49 20.35
C THR A 20 -3.24 10.90 19.01
N SER A 21 -3.96 9.97 18.36
CA SER A 21 -5.24 10.32 17.73
C SER A 21 -6.36 10.18 18.78
N TYR A 22 -6.98 11.30 19.12
CA TYR A 22 -7.81 11.49 20.33
C TYR A 22 -9.22 10.85 20.30
N ALA A 23 -9.47 9.76 19.55
CA ALA A 23 -10.83 9.24 19.37
C ALA A 23 -11.05 7.76 19.68
N GLU A 24 -10.04 6.90 19.53
CA GLU A 24 -10.21 5.45 19.73
C GLU A 24 -9.03 4.93 20.55
N ASN A 25 -9.30 4.37 21.73
CA ASN A 25 -8.28 3.79 22.62
C ASN A 25 -7.77 2.47 22.01
N ILE A 26 -6.97 2.57 20.95
CA ILE A 26 -6.37 1.44 20.24
C ILE A 26 -5.02 1.13 20.88
N ASN A 27 -4.89 -0.05 21.46
CA ASN A 27 -3.64 -0.52 22.04
C ASN A 27 -2.84 -1.30 20.99
N ARG A 28 -1.84 -0.65 20.37
CA ARG A 28 -0.93 -1.29 19.41
C ARG A 28 0.17 -2.06 20.16
N PRO A 29 0.83 -3.04 19.53
CA PRO A 29 1.86 -3.83 20.21
C PRO A 29 3.06 -2.97 20.64
N GLU A 30 3.55 -3.23 21.85
CA GLU A 30 4.70 -2.52 22.44
C GLU A 30 5.85 -3.47 22.81
N SER A 31 5.84 -4.71 22.30
CA SER A 31 6.94 -5.65 22.54
C SER A 31 8.24 -5.18 21.87
N ASP A 32 9.36 -5.48 22.50
CA ASP A 32 10.69 -5.10 21.98
C ASP A 32 10.94 -5.67 20.58
N ASN A 33 10.54 -6.93 20.33
CA ASN A 33 10.71 -7.57 19.03
C ASN A 33 9.89 -6.87 17.94
N TYR A 34 8.65 -6.49 18.23
CA TYR A 34 7.84 -5.72 17.30
C TYR A 34 8.45 -4.34 17.02
N ILE A 35 8.72 -3.55 18.06
CA ILE A 35 9.24 -2.18 17.90
C ILE A 35 10.58 -2.17 17.16
N ASN A 36 11.51 -3.03 17.57
CA ASN A 36 12.84 -3.09 16.96
C ASN A 36 12.76 -3.68 15.53
N GLY A 37 11.88 -4.64 15.29
CA GLY A 37 11.65 -5.21 13.96
C GLY A 37 11.10 -4.20 12.97
N VAL A 38 10.09 -3.41 13.37
CA VAL A 38 9.55 -2.31 12.56
C VAL A 38 10.59 -1.20 12.36
N THR A 39 11.37 -0.87 13.39
CA THR A 39 12.46 0.11 13.28
C THR A 39 13.53 -0.34 12.29
N ALA A 40 13.94 -1.60 12.34
CA ALA A 40 14.88 -2.18 11.37
C ALA A 40 14.32 -2.10 9.95
N LEU A 41 13.04 -2.41 9.75
CA LEU A 41 12.38 -2.33 8.45
C LEU A 41 12.39 -0.89 7.91
N ASN A 42 12.05 0.09 8.74
CA ASN A 42 12.07 1.51 8.38
C ASN A 42 13.48 2.01 8.01
N ASN A 43 14.52 1.41 8.60
CA ASN A 43 15.92 1.68 8.27
C ASN A 43 16.40 0.89 7.03
N GLY A 44 15.55 0.08 6.41
CA GLY A 44 15.88 -0.77 5.26
C GLY A 44 16.67 -2.04 5.61
N ASP A 45 16.83 -2.36 6.90
CA ASP A 45 17.46 -3.60 7.34
C ASP A 45 16.44 -4.74 7.38
N ILE A 46 16.20 -5.31 6.19
CA ILE A 46 15.21 -6.38 5.97
C ILE A 46 15.58 -7.65 6.73
N GLU A 47 16.88 -7.97 6.88
CA GLU A 47 17.32 -9.19 7.54
C GLU A 47 17.03 -9.13 9.04
N THR A 48 17.39 -8.02 9.70
CA THR A 48 17.08 -7.81 11.11
C THR A 48 15.56 -7.72 11.34
N ALA A 49 14.85 -7.01 10.46
CA ALA A 49 13.39 -6.90 10.55
C ALA A 49 12.70 -8.27 10.45
N TYR A 50 13.09 -9.09 9.48
CA TYR A 50 12.53 -10.44 9.31
C TYR A 50 12.76 -11.28 10.57
N LYS A 51 13.98 -11.28 11.09
CA LYS A 51 14.31 -12.05 12.28
C LYS A 51 13.45 -11.64 13.48
N LEU A 52 13.43 -10.34 13.80
CA LEU A 52 12.72 -9.83 14.98
C LEU A 52 11.20 -10.00 14.86
N LEU A 53 10.62 -9.75 13.69
CA LEU A 53 9.18 -9.92 13.48
C LEU A 53 8.77 -11.40 13.41
N ASN A 54 9.66 -12.29 12.98
CA ASN A 54 9.42 -13.72 13.07
C ASN A 54 9.40 -14.18 14.54
N GLU A 55 10.40 -13.76 15.34
CA GLU A 55 10.42 -14.03 16.79
C GLU A 55 9.19 -13.43 17.50
N GLU A 56 8.73 -12.24 17.07
CA GLU A 56 7.47 -11.66 17.58
C GLU A 56 6.26 -12.54 17.27
N ILE A 57 6.12 -13.04 16.04
CA ILE A 57 4.99 -13.90 15.65
C ILE A 57 5.05 -15.25 16.36
N GLU A 58 6.24 -15.78 16.64
CA GLU A 58 6.41 -17.02 17.41
C GLU A 58 5.94 -16.86 18.86
N CYS A 59 6.25 -15.72 19.50
CA CYS A 59 5.85 -15.42 20.86
C CYS A 59 4.38 -14.95 20.97
N ASN A 60 3.93 -14.15 20.01
CA ASN A 60 2.63 -13.48 19.97
C ASN A 60 1.96 -13.71 18.60
N PRO A 61 1.45 -14.93 18.33
CA PRO A 61 0.90 -15.29 17.02
C PRO A 61 -0.35 -14.49 16.64
N GLU A 62 -1.04 -13.87 17.61
CA GLU A 62 -2.20 -13.02 17.41
C GLU A 62 -1.84 -11.55 17.08
N ASN A 63 -0.56 -11.21 17.02
CA ASN A 63 -0.12 -9.87 16.66
C ASN A 63 -0.34 -9.61 15.14
N GLY A 64 -1.55 -9.18 14.78
CA GLY A 64 -1.93 -8.85 13.41
C GLY A 64 -1.05 -7.79 12.75
N TYR A 65 -0.50 -6.86 13.55
CA TYR A 65 0.41 -5.82 13.09
C TYR A 65 1.75 -6.41 12.63
N ALA A 66 2.32 -7.35 13.40
CA ALA A 66 3.53 -8.07 13.01
C ALA A 66 3.32 -8.90 11.74
N HIS A 67 2.16 -9.56 11.60
CA HIS A 67 1.78 -10.24 10.34
C HIS A 67 1.70 -9.26 9.16
N CYS A 68 1.23 -8.03 9.38
CA CYS A 68 1.19 -7.00 8.34
C CYS A 68 2.59 -6.67 7.82
N TYR A 69 3.54 -6.42 8.72
CA TYR A 69 4.93 -6.16 8.33
C TYR A 69 5.63 -7.38 7.73
N MET A 70 5.34 -8.58 8.25
CA MET A 70 5.87 -9.82 7.70
C MET A 70 5.40 -10.04 6.26
N SER A 71 4.15 -9.68 5.93
CA SER A 71 3.64 -9.72 4.56
C SER A 71 4.48 -8.88 3.60
N LEU A 72 4.85 -7.65 4.01
CA LEU A 72 5.69 -6.75 3.20
C LEU A 72 7.09 -7.32 2.99
N ILE A 73 7.70 -7.81 4.08
CA ILE A 73 9.04 -8.38 4.04
C ILE A 73 9.07 -9.60 3.12
N CYS A 74 8.11 -10.52 3.26
CA CYS A 74 8.04 -11.72 2.43
C CYS A 74 7.78 -11.38 0.96
N ASN A 75 6.95 -10.37 0.69
CA ASN A 75 6.77 -9.86 -0.67
C ASN A 75 8.09 -9.33 -1.27
N ALA A 76 8.84 -8.53 -0.50
CA ALA A 76 10.14 -8.02 -0.93
C ALA A 76 11.18 -9.15 -1.16
N CYS A 77 11.05 -10.25 -0.43
CA CYS A 77 11.84 -11.47 -0.64
C CYS A 77 11.29 -12.39 -1.76
N ASN A 78 10.19 -12.02 -2.42
CA ASN A 78 9.49 -12.82 -3.43
C ASN A 78 8.97 -14.18 -2.91
N ASP A 79 8.73 -14.30 -1.60
CA ASP A 79 8.02 -15.42 -0.99
C ASP A 79 6.52 -15.08 -0.92
N ILE A 80 5.85 -15.21 -2.07
CA ILE A 80 4.43 -14.84 -2.21
C ILE A 80 3.52 -15.73 -1.38
N VAL A 81 3.90 -16.98 -1.12
CA VAL A 81 3.09 -17.90 -0.31
C VAL A 81 3.06 -17.43 1.14
N LEU A 82 4.25 -17.13 1.70
CA LEU A 82 4.33 -16.62 3.07
C LEU A 82 3.74 -15.22 3.18
N ALA A 83 3.96 -14.35 2.18
CA ALA A 83 3.38 -13.02 2.14
C ALA A 83 1.84 -13.06 2.17
N MET A 84 1.22 -13.89 1.34
CA MET A 84 -0.25 -14.02 1.31
C MET A 84 -0.81 -14.59 2.61
N LYS A 85 -0.12 -15.55 3.23
CA LYS A 85 -0.51 -16.08 4.53
C LYS A 85 -0.49 -14.97 5.59
N ALA A 86 0.60 -14.20 5.67
CA ALA A 86 0.75 -13.12 6.62
C ALA A 86 -0.25 -11.98 6.36
N ALA A 87 -0.53 -11.63 5.09
CA ALA A 87 -1.55 -10.66 4.73
C ALA A 87 -2.96 -11.06 5.20
N ASN A 88 -3.31 -12.34 5.07
CA ASN A 88 -4.58 -12.86 5.56
C ASN A 88 -4.68 -12.79 7.09
N SER A 89 -3.65 -13.28 7.79
CA SER A 89 -3.59 -13.19 9.25
C SER A 89 -3.67 -11.75 9.74
N SER A 90 -3.01 -10.81 9.05
CA SER A 90 -3.06 -9.38 9.36
C SER A 90 -4.49 -8.83 9.34
N ILE A 91 -5.24 -9.07 8.27
CA ILE A 91 -6.62 -8.59 8.12
C ILE A 91 -7.58 -9.20 9.16
N GLU A 92 -7.34 -10.45 9.54
CA GLU A 92 -8.13 -11.18 10.54
C GLU A 92 -7.85 -10.70 11.97
N LEU A 93 -6.58 -10.43 12.30
CA LEU A 93 -6.13 -10.18 13.67
C LEU A 93 -6.06 -8.69 14.02
N ILE A 94 -5.94 -7.78 13.05
CA ILE A 94 -5.97 -6.34 13.33
C ILE A 94 -7.40 -5.96 13.77
N PRO A 95 -7.56 -5.31 14.94
CA PRO A 95 -8.86 -4.89 15.46
C PRO A 95 -9.67 -4.06 14.45
N GLU A 96 -10.98 -4.33 14.33
CA GLU A 96 -11.87 -3.65 13.38
C GLU A 96 -11.89 -2.12 13.49
N ASN A 97 -11.66 -1.61 14.70
CA ASN A 97 -11.60 -0.19 14.99
C ASN A 97 -10.26 0.46 14.56
N ASP A 98 -9.16 -0.30 14.42
CA ASP A 98 -7.90 0.23 13.86
C ASP A 98 -7.98 0.30 12.32
N LYS A 99 -8.84 1.20 11.83
CA LYS A 99 -9.10 1.40 10.39
C LYS A 99 -7.84 1.75 9.62
N GLU A 100 -6.89 2.43 10.25
CA GLU A 100 -5.59 2.80 9.66
C GLU A 100 -4.80 1.53 9.30
N TYR A 101 -4.55 0.65 10.27
CA TYR A 101 -3.82 -0.60 10.00
C TYR A 101 -4.62 -1.59 9.16
N ARG A 102 -5.95 -1.64 9.31
CA ARG A 102 -6.78 -2.49 8.43
C ARG A 102 -6.73 -2.01 6.99
N SER A 103 -6.81 -0.70 6.75
CA SER A 103 -6.61 -0.11 5.42
C SER A 103 -5.26 -0.56 4.86
N PHE A 104 -4.19 -0.43 5.64
CA PHE A 104 -2.85 -0.82 5.23
C PHE A 104 -2.72 -2.33 4.94
N ALA A 105 -3.39 -3.19 5.71
CA ALA A 105 -3.40 -4.63 5.49
C ALA A 105 -4.13 -5.01 4.18
N TYR A 106 -5.29 -4.40 3.91
CA TYR A 106 -5.99 -4.55 2.63
C TYR A 106 -5.17 -4.02 1.46
N TYR A 107 -4.58 -2.83 1.60
CA TYR A 107 -3.65 -2.28 0.62
C TYR A 107 -2.53 -3.28 0.31
N THR A 108 -1.87 -3.81 1.33
CA THR A 108 -0.78 -4.77 1.17
C THR A 108 -1.22 -6.02 0.44
N ARG A 109 -2.37 -6.61 0.80
CA ARG A 109 -2.88 -7.81 0.11
C ARG A 109 -3.32 -7.52 -1.32
N SER A 110 -3.82 -6.32 -1.60
CA SER A 110 -4.18 -5.91 -2.96
C SER A 110 -2.96 -5.91 -3.89
N ILE A 111 -1.81 -5.44 -3.41
CA ILE A 111 -0.54 -5.47 -4.15
C ILE A 111 -0.13 -6.92 -4.45
N LEU A 112 -0.26 -7.83 -3.47
CA LEU A 112 0.05 -9.24 -3.69
C LEU A 112 -0.86 -9.87 -4.77
N TRP A 113 -2.15 -9.57 -4.74
CA TRP A 113 -3.07 -10.02 -5.80
C TRP A 113 -2.72 -9.41 -7.17
N GLY A 114 -2.34 -8.13 -7.20
CA GLY A 114 -1.86 -7.45 -8.41
C GLY A 114 -0.61 -8.11 -8.99
N ASN A 115 0.36 -8.47 -8.15
CA ASN A 115 1.56 -9.21 -8.54
C ASN A 115 1.22 -10.59 -9.14
N LEU A 116 0.16 -11.22 -8.65
CA LEU A 116 -0.39 -12.47 -9.18
C LEU A 116 -1.35 -12.26 -10.38
N LYS A 117 -1.54 -11.02 -10.84
CA LYS A 117 -2.49 -10.61 -11.89
C LYS A 117 -3.94 -11.06 -11.61
N LYS A 118 -4.29 -11.19 -10.32
CA LYS A 118 -5.65 -11.48 -9.85
C LYS A 118 -6.39 -10.16 -9.62
N TRP A 119 -6.67 -9.47 -10.71
CA TRP A 119 -7.13 -8.08 -10.67
C TRP A 119 -8.44 -7.88 -9.92
N ASP A 120 -9.41 -8.78 -10.03
CA ASP A 120 -10.69 -8.66 -9.30
C ASP A 120 -10.48 -8.70 -7.78
N ASN A 121 -9.62 -9.62 -7.30
CA ASN A 121 -9.25 -9.70 -5.90
C ASN A 121 -8.47 -8.45 -5.44
N ALA A 122 -7.54 -7.99 -6.28
CA ALA A 122 -6.75 -6.80 -6.02
C ALA A 122 -7.63 -5.55 -5.89
N ILE A 123 -8.54 -5.34 -6.85
CA ILE A 123 -9.50 -4.24 -6.88
C ILE A 123 -10.46 -4.31 -5.67
N CYS A 124 -10.90 -5.51 -5.30
CA CYS A 124 -11.75 -5.69 -4.10
C CYS A 124 -11.03 -5.24 -2.82
N ASP A 125 -9.78 -5.68 -2.61
CA ASP A 125 -9.01 -5.31 -1.42
C ASP A 125 -8.63 -3.82 -1.41
N ILE A 126 -8.17 -3.26 -2.54
CA ILE A 126 -7.81 -1.83 -2.60
C ILE A 126 -9.04 -0.93 -2.40
N ASN A 127 -10.23 -1.34 -2.87
CA ASN A 127 -11.48 -0.64 -2.56
C ASN A 127 -11.75 -0.63 -1.06
N LYS A 128 -11.50 -1.74 -0.35
CA LYS A 128 -11.66 -1.78 1.09
C LYS A 128 -10.64 -0.92 1.83
N SER A 129 -9.40 -0.85 1.32
CA SER A 129 -8.40 0.10 1.83
C SER A 129 -8.92 1.55 1.74
N ILE A 130 -9.40 1.96 0.56
CA ILE A 130 -9.90 3.31 0.31
C ILE A 130 -11.15 3.63 1.17
N GLU A 131 -12.04 2.66 1.38
CA GLU A 131 -13.20 2.83 2.27
C GLU A 131 -12.77 3.14 3.71
N LEU A 132 -11.72 2.49 4.20
CA LEU A 132 -11.20 2.64 5.55
C LEU A 132 -10.32 3.90 5.71
N ASN A 133 -9.56 4.26 4.67
CA ASN A 133 -8.72 5.45 4.62
C ASN A 133 -8.92 6.22 3.29
N PRO A 134 -9.94 7.07 3.18
CA PRO A 134 -10.29 7.76 1.93
C PRO A 134 -9.35 8.91 1.56
N ASN A 135 -8.35 9.20 2.40
CA ASN A 135 -7.35 10.24 2.18
C ASN A 135 -5.96 9.67 1.82
N ASP A 136 -5.84 8.35 1.66
CA ASP A 136 -4.60 7.72 1.22
C ASP A 136 -4.44 7.83 -0.30
N ALA A 137 -3.63 8.79 -0.74
CA ALA A 137 -3.33 9.00 -2.15
C ALA A 137 -2.66 7.77 -2.80
N GLU A 138 -1.85 7.01 -2.06
CA GLU A 138 -1.16 5.85 -2.61
C GLU A 138 -2.14 4.72 -2.96
N SER A 139 -3.19 4.53 -2.16
CA SER A 139 -4.26 3.58 -2.46
C SER A 139 -4.99 3.92 -3.78
N PHE A 140 -5.26 5.21 -4.04
CA PHE A 140 -5.87 5.63 -5.31
C PHE A 140 -4.91 5.43 -6.48
N LYS A 141 -3.63 5.78 -6.32
CA LYS A 141 -2.60 5.56 -7.35
C LYS A 141 -2.48 4.08 -7.72
N THR A 142 -2.44 3.22 -6.71
CA THR A 142 -2.39 1.76 -6.88
C THR A 142 -3.63 1.23 -7.61
N ARG A 143 -4.82 1.70 -7.23
CA ARG A 143 -6.06 1.28 -7.91
C ARG A 143 -6.11 1.76 -9.36
N ALA A 144 -5.59 2.96 -9.66
CA ALA A 144 -5.46 3.45 -11.02
C ALA A 144 -4.57 2.52 -11.88
N GLU A 145 -3.45 2.04 -11.34
CA GLU A 145 -2.60 1.05 -12.02
C GLU A 145 -3.36 -0.26 -12.30
N MET A 146 -4.16 -0.74 -11.34
CA MET A 146 -4.98 -1.95 -11.53
C MET A 146 -6.08 -1.74 -12.59
N TYR A 147 -6.70 -0.56 -12.61
CA TYR A 147 -7.68 -0.18 -13.62
C TYR A 147 -7.06 -0.06 -15.01
N MET A 148 -5.86 0.50 -15.13
CA MET A 148 -5.09 0.49 -16.39
C MET A 148 -4.83 -0.93 -16.90
N ASN A 149 -4.41 -1.84 -16.01
CA ASN A 149 -4.15 -3.25 -16.37
C ASN A 149 -5.42 -4.00 -16.79
N THR A 150 -6.59 -3.57 -16.32
CA THR A 150 -7.90 -4.14 -16.67
C THR A 150 -8.65 -3.32 -17.72
N LYS A 151 -8.04 -2.28 -18.28
CA LYS A 151 -8.58 -1.38 -19.32
C LYS A 151 -9.78 -0.53 -18.89
N HIS A 152 -9.95 -0.33 -17.59
CA HIS A 152 -10.90 0.60 -16.99
C HIS A 152 -10.29 2.02 -16.96
N TYR A 153 -10.08 2.60 -18.15
CA TYR A 153 -9.28 3.81 -18.28
C TYR A 153 -9.93 5.05 -17.68
N GLU A 154 -11.26 5.16 -17.70
CA GLU A 154 -11.96 6.31 -17.10
C GLU A 154 -11.78 6.30 -15.58
N GLU A 155 -11.93 5.15 -14.95
CA GLU A 155 -11.74 4.97 -13.51
C GLU A 155 -10.27 5.23 -13.10
N ALA A 156 -9.31 4.86 -13.94
CA ALA A 156 -7.90 5.20 -13.72
C ALA A 156 -7.64 6.71 -13.78
N ILE A 157 -8.27 7.43 -14.71
CA ILE A 157 -8.16 8.90 -14.83
C ILE A 157 -8.74 9.57 -13.57
N ASP A 158 -9.91 9.12 -13.13
CA ASP A 158 -10.60 9.65 -11.95
C ASP A 158 -9.76 9.45 -10.68
N ASP A 159 -9.19 8.26 -10.51
CA ASP A 159 -8.31 7.95 -9.37
C ASP A 159 -7.03 8.80 -9.40
N LEU A 160 -6.41 8.98 -10.57
CA LEU A 160 -5.22 9.82 -10.70
C LEU A 160 -5.52 11.31 -10.45
N ASN A 161 -6.68 11.80 -10.84
CA ASN A 161 -7.12 13.15 -10.49
C ASN A 161 -7.37 13.29 -8.97
N LYS A 162 -7.90 12.24 -8.33
CA LYS A 162 -8.07 12.18 -6.88
C LYS A 162 -6.72 12.21 -6.15
N VAL A 163 -5.70 11.49 -6.65
CA VAL A 163 -4.32 11.54 -6.13
C VAL A 163 -3.83 12.98 -6.08
N LEU A 164 -3.91 13.72 -7.18
CA LEU A 164 -3.46 15.12 -7.25
C LEU A 164 -4.28 16.10 -6.41
N THR A 165 -5.54 15.74 -6.13
CA THR A 165 -6.40 16.52 -5.23
C THR A 165 -5.96 16.34 -3.77
N LEU A 166 -5.54 15.13 -3.39
CA LEU A 166 -5.07 14.78 -2.04
C LEU A 166 -3.64 15.27 -1.80
N ASP A 167 -2.74 15.00 -2.74
CA ASP A 167 -1.36 15.44 -2.74
C ASP A 167 -0.98 16.05 -4.09
N LYS A 168 -0.84 17.37 -4.10
CA LYS A 168 -0.52 18.16 -5.30
C LYS A 168 0.90 17.90 -5.82
N ASN A 169 1.77 17.32 -4.99
CA ASN A 169 3.16 17.02 -5.33
C ASN A 169 3.37 15.53 -5.63
N ALA A 170 2.30 14.73 -5.68
CA ALA A 170 2.38 13.31 -5.95
C ALA A 170 3.06 13.04 -7.31
N ASP A 171 4.03 12.12 -7.31
CA ASP A 171 4.67 11.68 -8.54
C ASP A 171 3.79 10.66 -9.28
N VAL A 172 3.00 11.18 -10.21
CA VAL A 172 2.12 10.40 -11.11
C VAL A 172 2.45 10.61 -12.59
N THR A 173 3.52 11.35 -12.90
CA THR A 173 3.84 11.77 -14.28
C THR A 173 4.07 10.55 -15.17
N ASP A 174 4.93 9.63 -14.76
CA ASP A 174 5.21 8.40 -15.53
C ASP A 174 3.96 7.54 -15.72
N LEU A 175 3.08 7.50 -14.72
CA LEU A 175 1.85 6.73 -14.78
C LEU A 175 0.83 7.37 -15.74
N MET A 176 0.69 8.69 -15.71
CA MET A 176 -0.14 9.44 -16.65
C MET A 176 0.37 9.33 -18.08
N MET A 177 1.68 9.37 -18.30
CA MET A 177 2.27 9.17 -19.64
C MET A 177 1.94 7.77 -20.18
N LYS A 178 2.12 6.72 -19.37
CA LYS A 178 1.71 5.35 -19.74
C LYS A 178 0.21 5.26 -20.02
N LEU A 179 -0.62 5.97 -19.26
CA LEU A 179 -2.06 6.01 -19.46
C LEU A 179 -2.41 6.65 -20.81
N ILE A 180 -1.84 7.82 -21.15
CA ILE A 180 -2.02 8.47 -22.45
C ILE A 180 -1.69 7.53 -23.61
N GLU A 181 -0.59 6.79 -23.50
CA GLU A 181 -0.19 5.83 -24.54
C GLU A 181 -1.12 4.61 -24.65
N SER A 182 -1.85 4.29 -23.57
CA SER A 182 -2.68 3.09 -23.47
C SER A 182 -4.15 3.32 -23.82
N VAL A 183 -4.65 4.56 -23.77
CA VAL A 183 -6.08 4.83 -23.99
C VAL A 183 -6.46 4.67 -25.47
N PRO A 184 -7.67 4.16 -25.77
CA PRO A 184 -8.08 3.83 -27.14
C PRO A 184 -8.64 5.01 -27.94
N THR A 185 -8.86 6.17 -27.32
CA THR A 185 -9.52 7.33 -27.96
C THR A 185 -8.81 8.64 -27.66
N ASP A 186 -8.88 9.57 -28.62
CA ASP A 186 -8.35 10.93 -28.45
C ASP A 186 -9.07 11.68 -27.31
N GLU A 187 -10.37 11.40 -27.11
CA GLU A 187 -11.14 11.97 -25.99
C GLU A 187 -10.55 11.58 -24.63
N LEU A 188 -10.19 10.30 -24.45
CA LEU A 188 -9.55 9.85 -23.23
C LEU A 188 -8.14 10.43 -23.09
N ALA A 189 -7.39 10.55 -24.18
CA ALA A 189 -6.07 11.17 -24.16
C ALA A 189 -6.15 12.66 -23.77
N GLU A 190 -7.17 13.37 -24.23
CA GLU A 190 -7.47 14.74 -23.83
C GLU A 190 -7.84 14.83 -22.34
N LYS A 191 -8.67 13.92 -21.82
CA LYS A 191 -8.99 13.85 -20.38
C LYS A 191 -7.72 13.70 -19.54
N VAL A 192 -6.81 12.79 -19.89
CA VAL A 192 -5.54 12.61 -19.16
C VAL A 192 -4.68 13.87 -19.25
N THR A 193 -4.57 14.47 -20.44
CA THR A 193 -3.79 15.70 -20.65
C THR A 193 -4.36 16.87 -19.86
N ASN A 194 -5.68 16.97 -19.71
CA ASN A 194 -6.32 17.99 -18.87
C ASN A 194 -5.98 17.82 -17.40
N VAL A 195 -5.96 16.58 -16.89
CA VAL A 195 -5.50 16.29 -15.52
C VAL A 195 -4.02 16.66 -15.35
N MET A 196 -3.17 16.39 -16.34
CA MET A 196 -1.76 16.81 -16.35
C MET A 196 -1.60 18.34 -16.46
N GLY A 197 -2.41 19.03 -17.26
CA GLY A 197 -2.36 20.48 -17.43
C GLY A 197 -2.70 21.26 -16.17
N LEU A 198 -3.46 20.65 -15.24
CA LEU A 198 -3.66 21.20 -13.90
C LEU A 198 -2.36 21.22 -13.06
N MET A 199 -1.32 20.46 -13.44
CA MET A 199 0.01 20.50 -12.82
C MET A 199 0.84 21.71 -13.27
N SER A 200 0.62 22.25 -14.47
CA SER A 200 1.47 23.29 -15.08
C SER A 200 0.97 24.73 -14.89
N LEU A 201 -0.24 24.90 -14.34
CA LEU A 201 -0.87 26.21 -14.08
C LEU A 201 -0.76 26.68 -12.61
N LYS A 202 0.03 25.99 -11.77
CA LYS A 202 0.24 26.29 -10.35
C LYS A 202 1.72 26.26 -10.00
#